data_AF-A0AAX4J200-F1
#
_entry.id   AF-A0AAX4J200-F1
#
_cell.length_a   1.000
_cell.length_b   1.000
_cell.length_c   1.000
_cell.angle_alpha   90.00
_cell.angle_beta   90.00
_cell.angle_gamma   90.00
#
_symmetry.space_group_name_H-M   'P 1'
#
loop_
_entity.id
_entity.type
_entity.pdbx_description
1 polymer ?
#
loop_
_entity_poly.entity_id
_entity_poly.type
_entity_poly.pdbx_seq_one_letter_code
_entity_poly.pdbx_strand_id
1 'polypeptide(L)'
;MSKTKESADSSLPSYDEATPPGQDVSQPTTLVLVGQAIHALTPDSPPLYRLSLGIADLSEITTEVQLSRVEPNRDGTGRERHIYDLRHMRSIPGGWEKLPADSPRYFIQRASRRLPGPAALGIKKGGSSFRPGRAARSTAVPVDVSGKTSKYGIPSFCKDGAAVFATDGREWTDARGDAVAVTHDDKADRRHSLIVTAALPRGQFDMLVALWCCHVWEFGVANAPKVHEGMDGGKLSQALFSLSFWDGSAASGLISVFAAADLWRELLVARKMRQAREFGFGGSWGPAGGGGISGAF
;
A
#
# COMPACT_ATOMS: atom_id res chain seq x y z
N MET A 1 24.59 -31.61 64.09
CA MET A 1 23.58 -31.64 63.00
C MET A 1 23.13 -30.21 62.74
N SER A 2 23.75 -29.54 61.78
CA SER A 2 23.49 -28.14 61.43
C SER A 2 22.62 -28.09 60.18
N LYS A 3 21.45 -27.45 60.29
CA LYS A 3 20.45 -27.31 59.22
C LYS A 3 20.71 -25.98 58.49
N THR A 4 21.33 -26.05 57.32
CA THR A 4 21.53 -24.88 56.43
C THR A 4 20.22 -24.57 55.73
N LYS A 5 19.65 -23.38 55.98
CA LYS A 5 18.58 -22.78 55.17
C LYS A 5 19.23 -22.03 54.02
N GLU A 6 19.05 -22.55 52.81
CA GLU A 6 19.42 -21.88 51.57
C GLU A 6 18.30 -20.89 51.21
N SER A 7 18.61 -19.60 51.30
CA SER A 7 17.74 -18.51 50.90
C SER A 7 17.94 -18.25 49.41
N ALA A 8 17.05 -18.77 48.58
CA ALA A 8 16.97 -18.43 47.17
C ALA A 8 16.37 -17.01 47.03
N ASP A 9 17.21 -16.00 47.19
CA ASP A 9 16.87 -14.61 46.91
C ASP A 9 16.92 -14.40 45.39
N SER A 10 15.79 -14.70 44.74
CA SER A 10 15.56 -14.44 43.32
C SER A 10 15.03 -13.02 43.21
N SER A 11 15.95 -12.05 43.18
CA SER A 11 15.62 -10.64 42.96
C SER A 11 14.94 -10.48 41.60
N LEU A 12 13.65 -10.17 41.62
CA LEU A 12 12.90 -9.75 40.44
C LEU A 12 13.50 -8.42 39.93
N PRO A 13 13.59 -8.21 38.60
CA PRO A 13 14.11 -6.96 38.06
C PRO A 13 13.25 -5.78 38.51
N SER A 14 13.92 -4.68 38.86
CA SER A 14 13.28 -3.44 39.32
C SER A 14 12.35 -2.86 38.26
N TYR A 15 11.19 -2.35 38.67
CA TYR A 15 10.16 -1.82 37.77
C TYR A 15 10.64 -0.60 36.95
N ASP A 16 11.74 0.04 37.36
CA ASP A 16 12.37 1.18 36.68
C ASP A 16 13.21 0.81 35.44
N GLU A 17 13.45 -0.48 35.20
CA GLU A 17 14.21 -0.97 34.03
C GLU A 17 13.33 -1.26 32.80
N ALA A 18 12.02 -1.05 32.90
CA ALA A 18 11.12 -1.23 31.78
C ALA A 18 11.39 -0.16 30.70
N THR A 19 12.02 -0.59 29.59
CA THR A 19 12.27 0.26 28.44
C THR A 19 10.96 0.92 27.97
N PRO A 20 10.92 2.26 27.80
CA PRO A 20 9.72 2.94 27.35
C PRO A 20 9.18 2.34 26.04
N PRO A 21 7.85 2.20 25.89
CA PRO A 21 7.27 1.54 24.73
C PRO A 21 7.70 2.23 23.43
N GLY A 22 8.33 1.47 22.54
CA GLY A 22 8.79 1.97 21.24
C GLY A 22 10.27 2.36 21.17
N GLN A 23 11.03 2.24 22.28
CA GLN A 23 12.49 2.38 22.29
C GLN A 23 13.23 1.06 22.00
N ASP A 24 12.54 -0.08 22.03
CA ASP A 24 13.11 -1.36 21.64
C ASP A 24 13.69 -1.27 20.22
N VAL A 25 14.92 -1.74 20.04
CA VAL A 25 15.58 -1.69 18.73
C VAL A 25 15.09 -2.86 17.88
N SER A 26 14.51 -2.55 16.74
CA SER A 26 14.11 -3.52 15.72
C SER A 26 15.29 -3.80 14.80
N GLN A 27 15.57 -5.08 14.59
CA GLN A 27 16.68 -5.51 13.74
C GLN A 27 16.36 -5.29 12.25
N PRO A 28 17.38 -5.13 11.39
CA PRO A 28 17.23 -5.14 9.94
C PRO A 28 16.44 -6.38 9.48
N THR A 29 15.49 -6.19 8.57
CA THR A 29 14.61 -7.26 8.10
C THR A 29 14.01 -6.93 6.74
N THR A 30 13.51 -7.94 6.04
CA THR A 30 12.72 -7.74 4.82
C THR A 30 11.25 -7.89 5.16
N LEU A 31 10.44 -6.95 4.70
CA LEU A 31 8.99 -6.97 4.83
C LEU A 31 8.36 -7.24 3.47
N VAL A 32 7.39 -8.12 3.42
CA VAL A 32 6.67 -8.51 2.20
C VAL A 32 5.18 -8.28 2.41
N LEU A 33 4.56 -7.48 1.55
CA LEU A 33 3.11 -7.26 1.57
C LEU A 33 2.41 -8.34 0.76
N VAL A 34 1.44 -9.03 1.38
CA VAL A 34 0.56 -10.02 0.74
C VAL A 34 -0.88 -9.74 1.13
N GLY A 35 -1.67 -9.23 0.17
CA GLY A 35 -3.05 -8.82 0.41
C GLY A 35 -3.16 -7.73 1.49
N GLN A 36 -3.62 -8.11 2.68
CA GLN A 36 -3.80 -7.23 3.84
C GLN A 36 -2.73 -7.41 4.92
N ALA A 37 -1.79 -8.34 4.76
CA ALA A 37 -0.83 -8.71 5.78
C ALA A 37 0.60 -8.39 5.34
N ILE A 38 1.44 -8.02 6.31
CA ILE A 38 2.86 -7.75 6.10
C ILE A 38 3.65 -8.79 6.87
N HIS A 39 4.48 -9.53 6.16
CA HIS A 39 5.23 -10.69 6.64
C HIS A 39 6.72 -10.39 6.70
N ALA A 40 7.45 -11.05 7.60
CA ALA A 40 8.91 -10.95 7.66
C ALA A 40 9.56 -12.00 6.77
N LEU A 41 10.55 -11.59 5.98
CA LEU A 41 11.39 -12.39 5.07
C LEU A 41 10.64 -13.07 3.92
N THR A 42 9.63 -13.87 4.24
CA THR A 42 8.85 -14.69 3.30
C THR A 42 7.36 -14.46 3.50
N PRO A 43 6.53 -14.66 2.46
CA PRO A 43 5.07 -14.51 2.55
C PRO A 43 4.40 -15.54 3.46
N ASP A 44 5.05 -16.68 3.73
CA ASP A 44 4.51 -17.76 4.56
C ASP A 44 4.80 -17.57 6.06
N SER A 45 5.58 -16.56 6.43
CA SER A 45 5.89 -16.30 7.84
C SER A 45 4.69 -15.72 8.59
N PRO A 46 4.66 -15.75 9.93
CA PRO A 46 3.60 -15.10 10.68
C PRO A 46 3.53 -13.59 10.36
N PRO A 47 2.33 -13.00 10.22
CA PRO A 47 2.19 -11.60 9.92
C PRO A 47 2.68 -10.73 11.09
N LEU A 48 3.49 -9.71 10.79
CA LEU A 48 3.93 -8.71 11.75
C LEU A 48 2.97 -7.53 11.84
N TYR A 49 2.34 -7.19 10.71
CA TYR A 49 1.36 -6.12 10.62
C TYR A 49 0.17 -6.55 9.78
N ARG A 50 -0.95 -5.89 10.02
CA ARG A 50 -2.20 -6.08 9.30
C ARG A 50 -2.83 -4.75 8.95
N LEU A 51 -3.32 -4.66 7.73
CA LEU A 51 -4.08 -3.55 7.20
C LEU A 51 -5.57 -3.88 7.22
N SER A 52 -6.43 -2.90 7.47
CA SER A 52 -7.88 -3.10 7.37
C SER A 52 -8.34 -3.37 5.93
N LEU A 53 -7.57 -2.92 4.93
CA LEU A 53 -7.86 -3.05 3.49
C LEU A 53 -6.58 -3.35 2.71
N GLY A 54 -6.71 -4.06 1.59
CA GLY A 54 -5.58 -4.44 0.72
C GLY A 54 -5.10 -3.25 -0.11
N ILE A 55 -4.07 -2.55 0.36
CA ILE A 55 -3.63 -1.26 -0.20
C ILE A 55 -3.14 -1.28 -1.64
N ALA A 56 -2.67 -2.43 -2.13
CA ALA A 56 -2.17 -2.58 -3.50
C ALA A 56 -3.29 -2.48 -4.56
N ASP A 57 -4.53 -2.78 -4.20
CA ASP A 57 -5.69 -2.81 -5.10
C ASP A 57 -6.72 -1.71 -4.81
N LEU A 58 -6.38 -0.76 -3.93
CA LEU A 58 -7.30 0.32 -3.59
C LEU A 58 -7.44 1.33 -4.72
N SER A 59 -8.68 1.78 -4.91
CA SER A 59 -8.99 2.90 -5.78
C SER A 59 -8.68 4.23 -5.10
N GLU A 60 -8.72 5.30 -5.89
CA GLU A 60 -8.58 6.66 -5.40
C GLU A 60 -9.70 7.08 -4.44
N ILE A 61 -10.84 6.36 -4.40
CA ILE A 61 -12.03 6.69 -3.58
C ILE A 61 -11.77 6.42 -2.09
N THR A 62 -10.93 5.43 -1.77
CA THR A 62 -10.63 5.11 -0.38
C THR A 62 -9.88 6.28 0.26
N THR A 63 -10.28 6.66 1.47
CA THR A 63 -9.71 7.81 2.19
C THR A 63 -8.96 7.40 3.45
N GLU A 64 -9.24 6.22 4.00
CA GLU A 64 -8.63 5.75 5.25
C GLU A 64 -8.40 4.23 5.23
N VAL A 65 -7.24 3.80 5.75
CA VAL A 65 -6.88 2.40 6.01
C VAL A 65 -6.18 2.34 7.36
N GLN A 66 -6.55 1.38 8.20
CA GLN A 66 -5.92 1.20 9.51
C GLN A 66 -4.75 0.24 9.40
N LEU A 67 -3.64 0.55 10.07
CA LEU A 67 -2.50 -0.32 10.25
C LEU A 67 -2.40 -0.76 11.71
N SER A 68 -2.48 -2.07 11.90
CA SER A 68 -2.34 -2.74 13.18
C SER A 68 -1.05 -3.54 13.22
N ARG A 69 -0.39 -3.53 14.38
CA ARG A 69 0.74 -4.39 14.70
C ARG A 69 0.23 -5.67 15.32
N VAL A 70 0.71 -6.81 14.85
CA VAL A 70 0.39 -8.12 15.44
C VAL A 70 1.41 -8.38 16.55
N GLU A 71 0.94 -8.38 17.79
CA GLU A 71 1.76 -8.70 18.96
C GLU A 71 1.47 -10.14 19.41
N PRO A 72 2.48 -10.96 19.70
CA PRO A 72 2.25 -12.30 20.21
C PRO A 72 1.58 -12.22 21.59
N ASN A 73 0.41 -12.84 21.76
CA ASN A 73 -0.20 -13.03 23.08
C ASN A 73 0.45 -14.23 23.79
N ARG A 74 0.31 -14.29 25.11
CA ARG A 74 0.74 -15.43 25.94
C ARG A 74 0.10 -16.75 25.51
N ASP A 75 -1.11 -16.68 24.96
CA ASP A 75 -1.86 -17.85 24.48
C ASP A 75 -1.52 -18.24 23.02
N GLY A 76 -0.51 -17.60 22.42
CA GLY A 76 -0.12 -17.80 21.02
C GLY A 76 -1.05 -17.15 19.99
N THR A 77 -2.19 -16.59 20.41
CA THR A 77 -3.07 -15.80 19.56
C THR A 77 -2.44 -14.43 19.29
N GLY A 78 -2.30 -14.00 18.05
CA GLY A 78 -1.78 -12.65 17.76
C GLY A 78 -2.79 -11.59 18.19
N ARG A 79 -2.45 -10.69 19.10
CA ARG A 79 -3.27 -9.51 19.41
C ARG A 79 -2.94 -8.39 18.44
N GLU A 80 -3.95 -7.91 17.74
CA GLU A 80 -3.80 -6.75 16.87
C GLU A 80 -3.89 -5.45 17.68
N ARG A 81 -2.84 -4.63 17.59
CA ARG A 81 -2.77 -3.30 18.19
C ARG A 81 -2.77 -2.25 17.09
N HIS A 82 -3.84 -1.46 17.02
CA HIS A 82 -3.92 -0.34 16.08
C HIS A 82 -2.83 0.70 16.37
N ILE A 83 -2.01 1.02 15.36
CA ILE A 83 -0.86 1.95 15.50
C ILE A 83 -1.01 3.23 14.68
N TYR A 84 -1.45 3.13 13.41
CA TYR A 84 -1.56 4.27 12.51
C TYR A 84 -2.80 4.16 11.62
N ASP A 85 -3.44 5.30 11.38
CA ASP A 85 -4.38 5.51 10.30
C ASP A 85 -3.62 6.05 9.08
N LEU A 86 -3.72 5.36 7.95
CA LEU A 86 -3.21 5.81 6.66
C LEU A 86 -4.34 6.59 6.00
N ARG A 87 -4.09 7.85 5.67
CA ARG A 87 -5.09 8.76 5.14
C ARG A 87 -4.72 9.23 3.75
N HIS A 88 -5.74 9.37 2.91
CA HIS A 88 -5.65 9.84 1.54
C HIS A 88 -6.64 10.99 1.30
N MET A 89 -6.12 12.09 0.77
CA MET A 89 -6.86 13.30 0.41
C MET A 89 -6.79 13.55 -1.09
N ARG A 90 -7.95 13.57 -1.74
CA ARG A 90 -8.06 13.80 -3.19
C ARG A 90 -8.14 15.27 -3.56
N SER A 91 -8.88 16.02 -2.76
CA SER A 91 -9.27 17.40 -3.03
C SER A 91 -9.56 18.14 -1.73
N ILE A 92 -9.71 19.46 -1.82
CA ILE A 92 -10.28 20.24 -0.72
C ILE A 92 -11.75 19.83 -0.47
N PRO A 93 -12.31 20.12 0.73
CA PRO A 93 -13.73 19.98 0.99
C PRO A 93 -14.57 20.64 -0.11
N GLY A 94 -15.58 19.92 -0.60
CA GLY A 94 -16.43 20.36 -1.72
C GLY A 94 -15.94 19.91 -3.10
N GLY A 95 -14.70 19.44 -3.27
CA GLY A 95 -14.27 18.75 -4.50
C GLY A 95 -13.98 19.65 -5.71
N TRP A 96 -14.11 20.96 -5.58
CA TRP A 96 -13.98 21.90 -6.70
C TRP A 96 -12.54 22.32 -7.02
N GLU A 97 -11.62 22.21 -6.07
CA GLU A 97 -10.22 22.62 -6.23
C GLU A 97 -9.26 21.46 -5.93
N LYS A 98 -8.12 21.46 -6.63
CA LYS A 98 -7.03 20.53 -6.35
C LYS A 98 -6.43 20.80 -4.98
N LEU A 99 -5.86 19.76 -4.39
CA LEU A 99 -5.19 19.88 -3.10
C LEU A 99 -4.01 20.87 -3.20
N PRO A 100 -3.92 21.86 -2.30
CA PRO A 100 -2.79 22.78 -2.23
C PRO A 100 -1.45 22.05 -2.04
N ALA A 101 -0.35 22.62 -2.55
CA ALA A 101 0.98 22.02 -2.44
C ALA A 101 1.51 21.91 -1.00
N ASP A 102 0.96 22.70 -0.07
CA ASP A 102 1.27 22.67 1.35
C ASP A 102 0.47 21.60 2.11
N SER A 103 -0.39 20.83 1.43
CA SER A 103 -1.26 19.82 2.03
C SER A 103 -0.87 18.41 1.53
N PRO A 104 -0.77 17.40 2.42
CA PRO A 104 -0.35 16.06 2.02
C PRO A 104 -1.47 15.32 1.29
N ARG A 105 -1.13 14.71 0.15
CA ARG A 105 -2.04 13.78 -0.53
C ARG A 105 -2.19 12.48 0.24
N TYR A 106 -1.09 11.92 0.73
CA TYR A 106 -1.05 10.75 1.60
C TYR A 106 -0.31 11.10 2.87
N PHE A 107 -0.85 10.70 4.02
CA PHE A 107 -0.20 10.88 5.32
C PHE A 107 -0.62 9.79 6.30
N ILE A 108 0.24 9.55 7.29
CA ILE A 108 -0.05 8.69 8.42
C ILE A 108 -0.47 9.55 9.61
N GLN A 109 -1.44 9.07 10.38
CA GLN A 109 -1.89 9.68 11.62
C GLN A 109 -1.78 8.65 12.73
N ARG A 110 -1.15 9.05 13.84
CA ARG A 110 -0.92 8.17 14.98
C ARG A 110 -2.24 7.87 15.69
N ALA A 111 -2.57 6.59 15.83
CA ALA A 111 -3.80 6.13 16.48
C ALA A 111 -3.78 6.31 18.01
N SER A 112 -2.61 6.22 18.64
CA SER A 112 -2.45 6.31 20.09
C SER A 112 -1.29 7.21 20.50
N ARG A 113 -1.53 8.10 21.47
CA ARG A 113 -0.47 8.95 22.08
C ARG A 113 0.62 8.15 22.79
N ARG A 114 0.39 6.87 23.05
CA ARG A 114 1.38 5.96 23.66
C ARG A 114 2.52 5.59 22.71
N LEU A 115 2.32 5.78 21.39
CA LEU A 115 3.39 5.56 20.42
C LEU A 115 4.27 6.80 20.35
N PRO A 116 5.61 6.67 20.37
CA PRO A 116 6.51 7.80 20.27
C PRO A 116 6.45 8.45 18.88
N GLY A 117 6.98 9.67 18.77
CA GLY A 117 7.08 10.41 17.51
C GLY A 117 5.93 11.40 17.24
N PRO A 118 5.92 12.00 16.03
CA PRO A 118 4.92 12.99 15.63
C PRO A 118 3.49 12.43 15.61
N ALA A 119 2.51 13.31 15.78
CA ALA A 119 1.10 12.94 15.72
C ALA A 119 0.64 12.54 14.30
N ALA A 120 1.23 13.13 13.28
CA ALA A 120 1.02 12.77 11.89
C ALA A 120 2.25 13.12 11.06
N LEU A 121 2.49 12.34 9.99
CA LEU A 121 3.58 12.53 9.03
C LEU A 121 3.03 12.37 7.62
N GLY A 122 3.37 13.28 6.73
CA GLY A 122 2.97 13.24 5.32
C GLY A 122 4.18 13.29 4.40
N ILE A 123 4.05 12.70 3.21
CA ILE A 123 5.10 12.70 2.20
C ILE A 123 5.00 13.98 1.38
N LYS A 124 5.91 14.92 1.61
CA LYS A 124 6.05 16.16 0.85
C LYS A 124 6.97 15.91 -0.34
N LYS A 125 6.42 16.02 -1.55
CA LYS A 125 7.23 15.94 -2.78
C LYS A 125 8.11 17.18 -2.87
N GLY A 126 9.42 16.98 -2.97
CA GLY A 126 10.33 18.07 -3.29
C GLY A 126 9.97 18.65 -4.65
N GLY A 127 9.99 19.99 -4.77
CA GLY A 127 9.86 20.63 -6.07
C GLY A 127 10.95 20.07 -6.99
N SER A 128 10.61 19.78 -8.25
CA SER A 128 11.60 19.35 -9.23
C SER A 128 12.68 20.42 -9.26
N SER A 129 13.84 20.15 -8.67
CA SER A 129 14.98 21.04 -8.83
C SER A 129 15.19 21.15 -10.34
N PHE A 130 15.26 22.37 -10.87
CA PHE A 130 15.57 22.69 -12.28
C PHE A 130 16.95 22.16 -12.76
N ARG A 131 17.56 21.23 -12.02
CA ARG A 131 18.75 20.48 -12.39
C ARG A 131 18.32 19.20 -13.10
N PRO A 132 18.55 19.08 -14.41
CA PRO A 132 18.35 17.83 -15.14
C PRO A 132 19.14 16.70 -14.47
N GLY A 133 18.50 15.55 -14.26
CA GLY A 133 19.16 14.34 -13.78
C GLY A 133 19.09 14.05 -12.28
N ARG A 134 18.46 14.90 -11.45
CA ARG A 134 18.21 14.58 -10.04
C ARG A 134 16.77 14.11 -9.85
N ALA A 135 16.59 12.87 -9.37
CA ALA A 135 15.27 12.35 -9.01
C ALA A 135 14.61 13.27 -7.96
N ALA A 136 13.29 13.47 -8.09
CA ALA A 136 12.53 14.27 -7.15
C ALA A 136 12.54 13.58 -5.78
N ARG A 137 13.30 14.12 -4.83
CA ARG A 137 13.36 13.60 -3.47
C ARG A 137 12.13 14.08 -2.70
N SER A 138 11.42 13.14 -2.11
CA SER A 138 10.31 13.41 -1.20
C SER A 138 10.77 13.31 0.24
N THR A 139 10.16 14.08 1.14
CA THR A 139 10.48 14.08 2.58
C THR A 139 9.24 13.80 3.40
N ALA A 140 9.35 12.95 4.41
CA ALA A 140 8.31 12.69 5.38
C ALA A 140 8.40 13.74 6.49
N VAL A 141 7.44 14.66 6.53
CA VAL A 141 7.44 15.81 7.45
C VAL A 141 6.16 15.84 8.30
N PRO A 142 6.20 16.44 9.50
CA PRO A 142 5.03 16.60 10.35
C PRO A 142 3.86 17.30 9.66
N VAL A 143 2.65 16.83 9.95
CA VAL A 143 1.39 17.37 9.44
C VAL A 143 0.57 17.92 10.60
N ASP A 144 0.08 19.15 10.44
CA ASP A 144 -0.94 19.73 11.30
C ASP A 144 -2.32 19.21 10.87
N VAL A 145 -2.78 18.15 11.55
CA VAL A 145 -4.08 17.54 11.27
C VAL A 145 -5.25 18.46 11.66
N SER A 146 -5.02 19.48 12.50
CA SER A 146 -6.11 20.36 12.95
C SER A 146 -6.66 21.26 11.83
N GLY A 147 -5.87 21.46 10.77
CA GLY A 147 -6.20 22.31 9.64
C GLY A 147 -6.30 23.80 9.96
N LYS A 148 -6.02 24.21 11.21
CA LYS A 148 -6.09 25.60 11.66
C LYS A 148 -5.07 26.51 10.96
N THR A 149 -3.98 25.92 10.49
CA THR A 149 -2.92 26.64 9.76
C THR A 149 -3.18 26.70 8.25
N SER A 150 -4.21 26.00 7.76
CA SER A 150 -4.60 26.00 6.35
C SER A 150 -5.76 26.95 6.09
N LYS A 151 -5.72 27.68 4.96
CA LYS A 151 -6.83 28.51 4.49
C LYS A 151 -8.14 27.72 4.33
N TYR A 152 -8.04 26.43 4.02
CA TYR A 152 -9.18 25.58 3.69
C TYR A 152 -9.63 24.69 4.87
N GLY A 153 -9.04 24.86 6.06
CA GLY A 153 -9.37 24.02 7.22
C GLY A 153 -8.98 22.56 7.07
N ILE A 154 -7.98 22.27 6.22
CA ILE A 154 -7.52 20.91 5.91
C ILE A 154 -6.12 20.64 6.48
N PRO A 155 -5.74 19.36 6.66
CA PRO A 155 -4.38 19.01 7.05
C PRO A 155 -3.32 19.65 6.14
N SER A 156 -2.29 20.24 6.76
CA SER A 156 -1.19 20.91 6.06
C SER A 156 0.15 20.53 6.67
N PHE A 157 1.23 20.63 5.90
CA PHE A 157 2.58 20.42 6.40
C PHE A 157 2.97 21.52 7.39
N CYS A 158 3.59 21.13 8.50
CA CYS A 158 4.18 22.10 9.43
C CYS A 158 5.30 22.88 8.71
N LYS A 159 5.26 24.22 8.74
CA LYS A 159 6.20 25.09 8.01
C LYS A 159 7.67 24.81 8.34
N ASP A 160 7.97 24.55 9.61
CA ASP A 160 9.31 24.27 10.13
C ASP A 160 9.45 22.82 10.62
N GLY A 161 8.62 21.91 10.08
CA GLY A 161 8.65 20.51 10.45
C GLY A 161 9.92 19.81 9.99
N ALA A 162 10.73 19.33 10.93
CA ALA A 162 11.92 18.53 10.62
C ALA A 162 11.52 17.23 9.89
N ALA A 163 12.24 16.92 8.80
CA ALA A 163 12.04 15.67 8.09
C ALA A 163 12.49 14.49 8.95
N VAL A 164 11.63 13.48 9.06
CA VAL A 164 11.94 12.24 9.79
C VAL A 164 12.61 11.23 8.86
N PHE A 165 12.11 11.15 7.63
CA PHE A 165 12.68 10.33 6.56
C PHE A 165 12.70 11.11 5.25
N ALA A 166 13.52 10.68 4.32
CA ALA A 166 13.44 11.10 2.93
C ALA A 166 13.46 9.88 2.01
N THR A 167 12.87 10.00 0.83
CA THR A 167 12.86 8.95 -0.18
C THR A 167 13.00 9.52 -1.58
N ASP A 168 13.66 8.79 -2.46
CA ASP A 168 13.68 9.04 -3.90
C ASP A 168 12.70 8.13 -4.68
N GLY A 169 11.87 7.38 -3.96
CA GLY A 169 10.93 6.38 -4.49
C GLY A 169 11.48 4.96 -4.54
N ARG A 170 12.79 4.74 -4.31
CA ARG A 170 13.40 3.41 -4.22
C ARG A 170 14.11 3.22 -2.89
N GLU A 171 14.80 4.23 -2.42
CA GLU A 171 15.55 4.20 -1.18
C GLU A 171 14.91 5.13 -0.15
N TRP A 172 14.95 4.72 1.11
CA TRP A 172 14.56 5.52 2.26
C TRP A 172 15.80 5.83 3.09
N THR A 173 15.95 7.10 3.44
CA THR A 173 17.01 7.59 4.31
C THR A 173 16.44 8.21 5.57
N ASP A 174 17.20 8.16 6.67
CA ASP A 174 16.86 8.87 7.89
C ASP A 174 17.06 10.40 7.77
N ALA A 175 16.90 11.10 8.89
CA ALA A 175 17.11 12.55 8.98
C ALA A 175 18.58 13.00 8.79
N ARG A 176 19.55 12.09 8.96
CA ARG A 176 20.99 12.34 8.72
C ARG A 176 21.36 12.10 7.26
N GLY A 177 20.50 11.42 6.52
CA GLY A 177 20.70 11.04 5.12
C GLY A 177 21.28 9.64 4.96
N ASP A 178 21.37 8.87 6.05
CA ASP A 178 21.86 7.49 6.02
C ASP A 178 20.77 6.56 5.51
N ALA A 179 21.15 5.58 4.68
CA ALA A 179 20.25 4.60 4.08
C ALA A 179 19.65 3.68 5.16
N VAL A 180 18.32 3.64 5.27
CA VAL A 180 17.62 2.80 6.26
C VAL A 180 16.75 1.72 5.65
N ALA A 181 16.27 1.90 4.42
CA ALA A 181 15.54 0.86 3.71
C ALA A 181 15.54 1.02 2.19
N VAL A 182 15.27 -0.06 1.48
CA VAL A 182 15.09 -0.11 0.02
C VAL A 182 13.74 -0.74 -0.30
N THR A 183 12.97 -0.10 -1.18
CA THR A 183 11.66 -0.55 -1.65
C THR A 183 11.80 -1.22 -3.01
N HIS A 184 11.13 -2.36 -3.18
CA HIS A 184 10.99 -3.04 -4.46
C HIS A 184 9.50 -3.17 -4.80
N ASP A 185 9.11 -2.53 -5.90
CA ASP A 185 7.76 -2.56 -6.44
C ASP A 185 7.78 -3.28 -7.79
N ASP A 186 7.18 -4.48 -7.86
CA ASP A 186 6.99 -5.20 -9.12
C ASP A 186 5.68 -4.77 -9.77
N LYS A 187 5.77 -4.12 -10.93
CA LYS A 187 4.60 -3.67 -11.71
C LYS A 187 3.79 -4.83 -12.29
N ALA A 188 4.44 -5.93 -12.65
CA ALA A 188 3.78 -7.06 -13.31
C ALA A 188 3.03 -7.91 -12.29
N ASP A 189 3.70 -8.22 -11.18
CA ASP A 189 3.17 -9.14 -10.16
C ASP A 189 2.49 -8.43 -8.98
N ARG A 190 2.47 -7.09 -8.95
CA ARG A 190 1.98 -6.26 -7.82
C ARG A 190 2.56 -6.69 -6.47
N ARG A 191 3.82 -7.16 -6.50
CA ARG A 191 4.55 -7.54 -5.29
C ARG A 191 5.28 -6.34 -4.77
N HIS A 192 5.07 -6.05 -3.49
CA HIS A 192 5.70 -4.95 -2.79
C HIS A 192 6.52 -5.50 -1.64
N SER A 193 7.82 -5.16 -1.62
CA SER A 193 8.70 -5.47 -0.50
C SER A 193 9.51 -4.28 -0.05
N LEU A 194 9.82 -4.25 1.24
CA LEU A 194 10.66 -3.24 1.88
C LEU A 194 11.79 -3.95 2.62
N ILE A 195 13.02 -3.72 2.21
CA ILE A 195 14.22 -4.24 2.86
C ILE A 195 14.73 -3.17 3.81
N VAL A 196 14.52 -3.34 5.11
CA VAL A 196 15.07 -2.46 6.14
C VAL A 196 16.51 -2.88 6.42
N THR A 197 17.46 -1.99 6.14
CA THR A 197 18.90 -2.27 6.16
C THR A 197 19.58 -1.82 7.46
N ALA A 198 18.93 -0.95 8.23
CA ALA A 198 19.45 -0.43 9.49
C ALA A 198 18.61 -0.88 10.69
N ALA A 199 19.26 -1.03 11.85
CA ALA A 199 18.55 -1.24 13.10
C ALA A 199 17.89 0.08 13.53
N LEU A 200 16.58 0.07 13.77
CA LEU A 200 15.80 1.26 14.06
C LEU A 200 15.06 1.13 15.39
N PRO A 201 14.88 2.22 16.17
CA PRO A 201 13.94 2.22 17.28
C PRO A 201 12.55 1.81 16.79
N ARG A 202 11.83 1.00 17.57
CA ARG A 202 10.56 0.41 17.14
C ARG A 202 9.55 1.45 16.67
N GLY A 203 9.51 2.61 17.31
CA GLY A 203 8.67 3.73 16.86
C GLY A 203 9.01 4.23 15.45
N GLN A 204 10.31 4.36 15.14
CA GLN A 204 10.76 4.75 13.80
C GLN A 204 10.51 3.65 12.77
N PHE A 205 10.71 2.39 13.15
CA PHE A 205 10.39 1.25 12.32
C PHE A 205 8.91 1.22 11.95
N ASP A 206 8.02 1.32 12.94
CA ASP A 206 6.56 1.33 12.73
C ASP A 206 6.13 2.53 11.86
N MET A 207 6.74 3.71 12.03
CA MET A 207 6.51 4.88 11.15
C MET A 207 6.96 4.62 9.71
N LEU A 208 8.13 4.02 9.52
CA LEU A 208 8.66 3.70 8.19
C LEU A 208 7.74 2.71 7.46
N VAL A 209 7.27 1.68 8.16
CA VAL A 209 6.31 0.70 7.60
C VAL A 209 5.02 1.40 7.19
N ALA A 210 4.47 2.29 8.02
CA ALA A 210 3.26 3.01 7.72
C ALA A 210 3.43 3.96 6.51
N LEU A 211 4.58 4.66 6.41
CA LEU A 211 4.90 5.50 5.26
C LEU A 211 5.11 4.71 3.97
N TRP A 212 5.77 3.55 4.06
CA TRP A 212 5.90 2.63 2.93
C TRP A 212 4.52 2.14 2.46
N CYS A 213 3.59 1.85 3.37
CA CYS A 213 2.24 1.50 2.99
C CYS A 213 1.51 2.65 2.26
N CYS A 214 1.72 3.92 2.66
CA CYS A 214 1.22 5.06 1.89
C CYS A 214 1.83 5.13 0.48
N HIS A 215 3.13 4.83 0.33
CA HIS A 215 3.79 4.75 -0.98
C HIS A 215 3.21 3.63 -1.84
N VAL A 216 3.00 2.43 -1.29
CA VAL A 216 2.37 1.31 -1.99
C VAL A 216 0.95 1.65 -2.42
N TRP A 217 0.17 2.33 -1.55
CA TRP A 217 -1.17 2.78 -1.91
C TRP A 217 -1.13 3.80 -3.06
N GLU A 218 -0.24 4.80 -3.00
CA GLU A 218 -0.05 5.75 -4.09
C GLU A 218 0.33 5.03 -5.40
N PHE A 219 1.23 4.04 -5.32
CA PHE A 219 1.64 3.23 -6.45
C PHE A 219 0.47 2.42 -7.03
N GLY A 220 -0.34 1.77 -6.18
CA GLY A 220 -1.51 1.00 -6.60
C GLY A 220 -2.52 1.87 -7.35
N VAL A 221 -2.82 3.06 -6.84
CA VAL A 221 -3.69 4.03 -7.50
C VAL A 221 -3.11 4.50 -8.85
N ALA A 222 -1.80 4.78 -8.90
CA ALA A 222 -1.14 5.26 -10.12
C ALA A 222 -1.04 4.19 -11.22
N ASN A 223 -1.01 2.91 -10.86
CA ASN A 223 -0.89 1.78 -11.80
C ASN A 223 -2.19 0.96 -11.91
N ALA A 224 -3.30 1.45 -11.36
CA ALA A 224 -4.60 0.81 -11.51
C ALA A 224 -4.99 0.74 -13.00
N PRO A 225 -5.56 -0.39 -13.48
CA PRO A 225 -6.01 -0.50 -14.84
C PRO A 225 -7.07 0.56 -15.10
N LYS A 226 -6.89 1.36 -16.14
CA LYS A 226 -7.90 2.31 -16.58
C LYS A 226 -9.09 1.52 -17.10
N VAL A 227 -10.08 1.28 -16.23
CA VAL A 227 -11.38 0.77 -16.65
C VAL A 227 -11.96 1.84 -17.56
N HIS A 228 -11.85 1.63 -18.88
CA HIS A 228 -12.64 2.38 -19.83
C HIS A 228 -14.08 1.87 -19.64
N GLU A 229 -14.84 2.60 -18.82
CA GLU A 229 -16.28 2.44 -18.75
C GLU A 229 -16.82 2.76 -20.14
N GLY A 230 -17.45 1.76 -20.76
CA GLY A 230 -17.81 1.77 -22.17
C GLY A 230 -18.65 2.99 -22.54
N MET A 231 -18.11 3.77 -23.47
CA MET A 231 -18.91 4.51 -24.44
C MET A 231 -18.41 4.11 -25.83
N ASP A 232 -18.72 2.88 -26.21
CA ASP A 232 -18.57 2.39 -27.58
C ASP A 232 -19.61 3.06 -28.49
N GLY A 233 -19.39 4.35 -28.76
CA GLY A 233 -19.85 5.00 -29.97
C GLY A 233 -18.76 4.81 -31.02
N GLY A 234 -18.96 3.83 -31.90
CA GLY A 234 -17.96 3.23 -32.78
C GLY A 234 -16.91 4.16 -33.41
N LYS A 235 -15.67 3.65 -33.46
CA LYS A 235 -14.80 3.69 -34.65
C LYS A 235 -13.67 2.68 -34.50
N LEU A 236 -13.80 1.58 -35.25
CA LEU A 236 -12.72 0.70 -35.65
C LEU A 236 -11.63 1.46 -36.42
N SER A 237 -10.43 0.88 -36.44
CA SER A 237 -9.13 1.40 -36.92
C SER A 237 -8.43 2.29 -35.88
N GLN A 238 -7.21 2.00 -35.41
CA GLN A 238 -6.07 1.37 -36.06
C GLN A 238 -5.25 0.59 -35.01
N ALA A 239 -5.10 -0.71 -35.23
CA ALA A 239 -4.06 -1.51 -34.60
C ALA A 239 -3.41 -2.37 -35.69
N LEU A 240 -2.63 -1.73 -36.55
CA LEU A 240 -1.68 -2.38 -37.46
C LEU A 240 -0.50 -1.41 -37.68
N PHE A 241 0.70 -1.99 -37.82
CA PHE A 241 2.05 -1.40 -37.76
C PHE A 241 2.62 -1.31 -36.33
N SER A 242 3.67 -2.03 -35.93
CA SER A 242 4.79 -2.57 -36.70
C SER A 242 5.34 -3.83 -36.02
N LEU A 243 5.36 -4.94 -36.75
CA LEU A 243 6.06 -6.17 -36.40
C LEU A 243 6.81 -6.61 -37.65
N SER A 244 7.97 -6.00 -37.88
CA SER A 244 8.92 -6.45 -38.91
C SER A 244 10.31 -5.86 -38.65
N PHE A 245 11.03 -6.41 -37.67
CA PHE A 245 12.48 -6.53 -37.74
C PHE A 245 13.02 -7.49 -36.69
N TRP A 246 13.08 -8.78 -37.02
CA TRP A 246 14.07 -9.67 -36.43
C TRP A 246 14.28 -10.86 -37.37
N ASP A 247 15.42 -10.83 -38.05
CA ASP A 247 15.99 -11.97 -38.76
C ASP A 247 17.25 -12.42 -38.02
N GLY A 248 17.41 -13.73 -37.89
CA GLY A 248 18.72 -14.34 -38.00
C GLY A 248 19.56 -14.57 -36.75
N SER A 249 19.26 -15.69 -36.08
CA SER A 249 20.24 -16.73 -35.72
C SER A 249 21.05 -16.61 -34.41
N ALA A 250 20.71 -17.45 -33.44
CA ALA A 250 21.50 -18.63 -33.04
C ALA A 250 21.46 -18.93 -31.53
N ALA A 251 21.26 -20.22 -31.25
CA ALA A 251 21.69 -20.97 -30.06
C ALA A 251 20.87 -20.88 -28.76
N SER A 252 19.98 -21.88 -28.64
CA SER A 252 20.02 -22.93 -27.61
C SER A 252 19.91 -22.56 -26.12
N GLY A 253 18.80 -23.00 -25.53
CA GLY A 253 18.81 -23.48 -24.14
C GLY A 253 17.47 -23.41 -23.41
N LEU A 254 16.86 -24.58 -23.20
CA LEU A 254 15.84 -24.89 -22.18
C LEU A 254 14.37 -24.57 -22.51
N ILE A 255 13.75 -25.53 -23.20
CA ILE A 255 12.32 -25.84 -23.11
C ILE A 255 12.10 -26.62 -21.80
N SER A 256 11.07 -26.23 -21.03
CA SER A 256 10.03 -27.13 -20.47
C SER A 256 9.63 -26.79 -19.02
N VAL A 257 8.58 -25.96 -18.85
CA VAL A 257 7.52 -26.08 -17.80
C VAL A 257 6.21 -25.37 -18.24
N PHE A 258 6.22 -24.48 -19.22
CA PHE A 258 5.06 -23.57 -19.48
C PHE A 258 3.82 -24.14 -20.20
N ALA A 259 3.79 -25.42 -20.58
CA ALA A 259 2.65 -25.94 -21.36
C ALA A 259 1.43 -26.42 -20.54
N ALA A 260 1.49 -26.39 -19.20
CA ALA A 260 0.41 -26.92 -18.35
C ALA A 260 -0.58 -25.88 -17.79
N ALA A 261 -0.27 -24.58 -17.87
CA ALA A 261 -1.08 -23.52 -17.25
C ALA A 261 -2.22 -23.00 -18.15
N ASP A 262 -2.07 -23.08 -19.47
CA ASP A 262 -3.05 -22.53 -20.42
C ASP A 262 -4.29 -23.42 -20.60
N LEU A 263 -4.17 -24.73 -20.35
CA LEU A 263 -5.28 -25.67 -20.42
C LEU A 263 -6.27 -25.56 -19.23
N TRP A 264 -5.83 -24.99 -18.10
CA TRP A 264 -6.69 -24.80 -16.93
C TRP A 264 -7.58 -23.56 -17.01
N ARG A 265 -7.16 -22.51 -17.72
CA ARG A 265 -7.97 -21.29 -17.91
C ARG A 265 -9.14 -21.51 -18.87
N GLU A 266 -8.94 -22.27 -19.95
CA GLU A 266 -9.98 -22.62 -20.92
C GLU A 266 -11.08 -23.52 -20.29
N LEU A 267 -10.70 -24.49 -19.45
CA LEU A 267 -11.65 -25.39 -18.79
C LEU A 267 -12.49 -24.72 -17.69
N LEU A 268 -11.96 -23.68 -17.03
CA LEU A 268 -12.68 -22.93 -15.99
C LEU A 268 -13.73 -21.98 -16.58
N VAL A 269 -13.45 -21.37 -17.74
CA VAL A 269 -14.41 -20.52 -18.47
C VAL A 269 -15.53 -21.37 -19.08
N ALA A 270 -15.21 -22.54 -19.65
CA ALA A 270 -16.20 -23.47 -20.20
C ALA A 270 -17.14 -24.06 -19.13
N ARG A 271 -16.67 -24.25 -17.90
CA ARG A 271 -17.50 -24.73 -16.77
C ARG A 271 -18.45 -23.65 -16.26
N LYS A 272 -18.04 -22.39 -16.25
CA LYS A 272 -18.86 -21.25 -15.78
C LYS A 272 -19.98 -20.88 -16.80
N MET A 273 -19.72 -21.03 -18.09
CA MET A 273 -20.72 -20.78 -19.14
C MET A 273 -21.81 -21.86 -19.23
N ARG A 274 -21.56 -23.08 -18.72
CA ARG A 274 -22.58 -24.14 -18.68
C ARG A 274 -23.64 -23.90 -17.60
N GLN A 275 -23.24 -23.34 -16.45
CA GLN A 275 -24.17 -22.93 -15.38
C GLN A 275 -25.08 -21.76 -15.79
N ALA A 276 -24.60 -20.81 -16.59
CA ALA A 276 -25.43 -19.67 -17.03
C ALA A 276 -26.58 -20.06 -17.97
N ARG A 277 -26.47 -21.20 -18.67
CA ARG A 277 -27.56 -21.75 -19.51
C ARG A 277 -28.64 -22.51 -18.72
N GLU A 278 -28.32 -22.95 -17.50
CA GLU A 278 -29.27 -23.68 -16.64
C GLU A 278 -30.16 -22.73 -15.81
N PHE A 279 -29.80 -21.44 -15.68
CA PHE A 279 -30.58 -20.43 -14.94
C PHE A 279 -31.46 -19.51 -15.80
N GLY A 280 -31.81 -19.91 -17.03
CA GLY A 280 -33.00 -19.39 -17.71
C GLY A 280 -33.03 -17.91 -18.09
N PHE A 281 -31.89 -17.25 -18.31
CA PHE A 281 -31.88 -15.92 -18.93
C PHE A 281 -31.91 -16.02 -20.46
N GLY A 282 -33.05 -16.46 -21.00
CA GLY A 282 -33.38 -16.47 -22.42
C GLY A 282 -34.42 -15.40 -22.76
N GLY A 283 -34.04 -14.13 -22.69
CA GLY A 283 -34.88 -13.01 -23.11
C GLY A 283 -34.72 -12.73 -24.60
N SER A 284 -35.60 -13.30 -25.41
CA SER A 284 -35.80 -13.02 -26.83
C SER A 284 -36.11 -11.55 -27.08
N TRP A 285 -35.24 -10.83 -27.79
CA TRP A 285 -35.57 -9.56 -28.43
C TRP A 285 -35.70 -9.82 -29.94
N GLY A 286 -36.92 -10.04 -30.38
CA GLY A 286 -37.27 -10.04 -31.80
C GLY A 286 -37.71 -8.64 -32.24
N PRO A 287 -37.38 -8.20 -33.47
CA PRO A 287 -37.88 -6.94 -34.03
C PRO A 287 -39.21 -7.20 -34.76
N ALA A 288 -40.25 -6.44 -34.41
CA ALA A 288 -41.48 -6.29 -35.19
C ALA A 288 -42.11 -4.97 -34.71
N GLY A 289 -42.57 -4.05 -35.54
CA GLY A 289 -43.05 -4.11 -36.91
C GLY A 289 -44.18 -3.09 -36.96
N GLY A 290 -44.12 -2.16 -37.92
CA GLY A 290 -45.08 -1.06 -38.03
C GLY A 290 -46.49 -1.51 -38.41
N GLY A 291 -47.46 -0.64 -38.14
CA GLY A 291 -48.83 -0.73 -38.64
C GLY A 291 -49.71 0.39 -38.10
N GLY A 292 -50.09 1.35 -38.96
CA GLY A 292 -51.37 2.07 -38.81
C GLY A 292 -52.53 1.06 -38.87
N ILE A 293 -53.81 1.39 -38.67
CA ILE A 293 -54.60 2.50 -39.19
C ILE A 293 -55.97 2.50 -38.45
N SER A 294 -56.63 3.66 -38.37
CA SER A 294 -58.10 3.89 -38.45
C SER A 294 -59.09 3.63 -37.29
N GLY A 295 -59.96 4.63 -37.09
CA GLY A 295 -61.37 4.53 -36.65
C GLY A 295 -61.64 5.17 -35.28
N ALA A 296 -62.09 6.42 -35.15
CA ALA A 296 -63.41 7.01 -35.43
C ALA A 296 -64.50 6.63 -34.39
N PHE A 297 -65.04 7.70 -33.76
CA PHE A 297 -66.13 7.83 -32.77
C PHE A 297 -65.82 7.53 -31.30
#